data_AF-C5RCB9-F1
#
_entry.id   AF-C5RCB9-F1
#
_cell.length_a   1.000
_cell.length_b   1.000
_cell.length_c   1.000
_cell.angle_alpha   90.00
_cell.angle_beta   90.00
_cell.angle_gamma   90.00
#
_symmetry.space_group_name_H-M   'P 1'
#
loop_
_entity.id
_entity.type
_entity.pdbx_description
1 polymer ?
#
loop_
_entity_poly.entity_id
_entity_poly.type
_entity_poly.pdbx_seq_one_letter_code
_entity_poly.pdbx_strand_id
1 'polypeptide(L)'
;MSNPVNISEQHYYYLDILNIVATFAVIWLHTSEYAFHFMPNDPNWYLGVFIQVIFIWAVPIFFMISGANLLNYRERYDTKTFLKKRGARVLVPFLVWSIIWYAWNHFILGIPDWSLSGLINGIEQDHIQPVFWFFYYIIPVYIAMPFLSILATKENKKVVEYIILLYIIGTGIINYGYSLLHRPFSQLISNIPLALSMGMGIFFVGWYLHNFKQTERQRHWVYGLSFLSV
;
A
#
# COMPACT_ATOMS: atom_id res chain seq x y z
N MET A 1 -28.90 26.19 -17.99
CA MET A 1 -27.71 25.93 -17.16
C MET A 1 -28.15 25.06 -16.00
N SER A 2 -27.95 23.75 -16.08
CA SER A 2 -28.30 22.82 -15.01
C SER A 2 -27.28 22.96 -13.89
N ASN A 3 -27.75 23.30 -12.68
CA ASN A 3 -26.94 23.25 -11.48
C ASN A 3 -26.32 21.85 -11.35
N PRO A 4 -25.02 21.71 -11.03
CA PRO A 4 -24.46 20.41 -10.72
C PRO A 4 -25.19 19.89 -9.48
N VAL A 5 -25.82 18.72 -9.63
CA VAL A 5 -26.42 17.97 -8.53
C VAL A 5 -25.36 17.82 -7.45
N ASN A 6 -25.61 18.40 -6.28
CA ASN A 6 -24.79 18.19 -5.10
C ASN A 6 -25.05 16.75 -4.64
N ILE A 7 -24.31 15.81 -5.23
CA ILE A 7 -24.25 14.43 -4.75
C ILE A 7 -23.56 14.56 -3.40
N SER A 8 -24.32 14.46 -2.31
CA SER A 8 -23.74 14.39 -0.97
C SER A 8 -22.75 13.22 -0.98
N GLU A 9 -21.45 13.50 -1.01
CA GLU A 9 -20.45 12.46 -0.94
C GLU A 9 -20.67 11.73 0.38
N GLN A 10 -21.08 10.46 0.30
CA GLN A 10 -21.29 9.65 1.49
C GLN A 10 -19.94 9.54 2.21
N HIS A 11 -19.82 10.24 3.33
CA HIS A 11 -18.60 10.31 4.11
C HIS A 11 -18.60 9.17 5.13
N TYR A 12 -17.54 8.37 5.12
CA TYR A 12 -17.42 7.17 5.94
C TYR A 12 -16.42 7.38 7.08
N TYR A 13 -16.91 7.80 8.24
CA TYR A 13 -16.08 8.10 9.42
C TYR A 13 -15.08 6.98 9.80
N TYR A 14 -15.46 5.72 9.59
CA TYR A 14 -14.58 4.60 9.91
C TYR A 14 -13.32 4.57 9.03
N LEU A 15 -13.39 5.05 7.78
CA LEU A 15 -12.22 5.18 6.90
C LEU A 15 -11.29 6.29 7.38
N ASP A 16 -11.83 7.38 7.93
CA ASP A 16 -11.01 8.46 8.51
C ASP A 16 -10.30 8.00 9.78
N ILE A 17 -11.01 7.29 10.66
CA ILE A 17 -10.40 6.71 11.86
C ILE A 17 -9.29 5.73 11.46
N LEU A 18 -9.55 4.82 10.51
CA LEU A 18 -8.53 3.88 10.04
C LEU A 18 -7.32 4.60 9.44
N ASN A 19 -7.53 5.67 8.66
CA ASN A 19 -6.43 6.50 8.14
C ASN A 19 -5.61 7.12 9.27
N ILE A 20 -6.26 7.75 10.26
CA ILE A 20 -5.59 8.41 11.38
C ILE A 20 -4.74 7.40 12.16
N VAL A 21 -5.31 6.25 12.53
CA VAL A 21 -4.58 5.23 13.30
C VAL A 21 -3.44 4.63 12.46
N ALA A 22 -3.67 4.35 11.17
CA ALA A 22 -2.62 3.85 10.28
C ALA A 22 -1.48 4.88 10.10
N THR A 23 -1.78 6.18 10.06
CA THR A 23 -0.75 7.23 10.00
C THR A 23 0.13 7.21 11.25
N PHE A 24 -0.46 7.14 12.44
CA PHE A 24 0.34 7.00 13.66
C PHE A 24 1.18 5.73 13.68
N ALA A 25 0.60 4.61 13.25
CA ALA A 25 1.31 3.34 13.16
C ALA A 25 2.52 3.41 12.21
N VAL A 26 2.41 4.04 11.04
CA VAL A 26 3.55 4.25 10.12
C VAL A 26 4.65 5.11 10.74
N ILE A 27 4.29 6.15 11.51
CA ILE A 27 5.29 6.96 12.22
C ILE A 27 6.07 6.08 13.18
N TRP A 28 5.39 5.24 13.97
CA TRP A 28 6.04 4.30 14.88
C TRP A 28 6.98 3.33 14.14
N LEU A 29 6.58 2.79 12.99
CA LEU A 29 7.43 1.94 12.15
C LEU A 29 8.74 2.64 11.74
N HIS A 30 8.66 3.88 11.23
CA HIS A 30 9.86 4.60 10.79
C HIS A 30 10.74 5.09 11.94
N THR A 31 10.17 5.31 13.12
CA THR A 31 10.96 5.62 14.32
C THR A 31 11.63 4.39 14.95
N SER A 32 11.27 3.18 14.50
CA SER A 32 11.77 1.90 15.04
C SER A 32 12.60 1.11 14.03
N GLU A 33 13.23 1.79 13.07
CA GLU A 33 14.10 1.15 12.06
C GLU A 33 15.34 0.47 12.68
N TYR A 34 15.69 0.79 13.92
CA TYR A 34 16.71 0.09 14.69
C TYR A 34 16.48 -1.44 14.75
N ALA A 35 15.22 -1.89 14.65
CA ALA A 35 14.85 -3.30 14.58
C ALA A 35 15.57 -4.08 13.46
N PHE A 36 15.92 -3.41 12.36
CA PHE A 36 16.57 -4.03 11.20
C PHE A 36 18.08 -4.21 11.37
N HIS A 37 18.67 -3.71 12.44
CA HIS A 37 20.06 -3.95 12.82
C HIS A 37 20.11 -5.04 13.88
N PHE A 38 20.41 -6.28 13.49
CA PHE A 38 20.40 -7.43 14.40
C PHE A 38 21.35 -7.22 15.60
N MET A 39 20.77 -6.88 16.76
CA MET A 39 21.47 -6.51 17.99
C MET A 39 20.85 -7.27 19.18
N PRO A 40 21.06 -8.60 19.28
CA PRO A 40 20.34 -9.47 20.23
C PRO A 40 20.68 -9.21 21.71
N ASN A 41 21.69 -8.38 22.01
CA ASN A 41 22.07 -8.03 23.37
C ASN A 41 21.57 -6.63 23.81
N ASP A 42 20.87 -5.89 22.93
CA ASP A 42 20.40 -4.54 23.21
C ASP A 42 18.88 -4.52 23.47
N PRO A 43 18.41 -4.09 24.66
CA PRO A 43 16.98 -3.93 24.94
C PRO A 43 16.24 -3.02 23.95
N ASN A 44 16.91 -2.01 23.39
CA ASN A 44 16.33 -1.11 22.39
C ASN A 44 16.02 -1.84 21.08
N TRP A 45 16.78 -2.89 20.75
CA TRP A 45 16.51 -3.71 19.57
C TRP A 45 15.22 -4.49 19.73
N TYR A 46 15.02 -5.12 20.90
CA TYR A 46 13.76 -5.80 21.22
C TYR A 46 12.57 -4.84 21.22
N LEU A 47 12.72 -3.63 21.76
CA LEU A 47 11.69 -2.60 21.69
C LEU A 47 11.38 -2.23 20.23
N GLY A 48 12.41 -2.04 19.40
CA GLY A 48 12.25 -1.80 17.96
C GLY A 48 11.46 -2.92 17.29
N VAL A 49 11.86 -4.18 17.48
CA VAL A 49 11.19 -5.36 16.92
C VAL A 49 9.72 -5.42 17.38
N PHE A 50 9.47 -5.17 18.67
CA PHE A 50 8.12 -5.15 19.23
C PHE A 50 7.23 -4.08 18.56
N ILE A 51 7.75 -2.86 18.39
CA ILE A 51 7.05 -1.79 17.68
C ILE A 51 6.79 -2.20 16.22
N GLN A 52 7.79 -2.75 15.52
CA GLN A 52 7.62 -3.23 14.14
C GLN A 52 6.47 -4.25 14.04
N VAL A 53 6.48 -5.30 14.86
CA VAL A 53 5.46 -6.37 14.84
C VAL A 53 4.06 -5.81 15.10
N ILE A 54 3.90 -4.92 16.08
CA ILE A 54 2.58 -4.39 16.46
C ILE A 54 2.01 -3.43 15.41
N PHE A 55 2.86 -2.71 14.66
CA PHE A 55 2.39 -1.68 13.73
C PHE A 55 2.53 -2.04 12.25
N ILE A 56 3.09 -3.21 11.90
CA ILE A 56 3.36 -3.61 10.50
C ILE A 56 2.10 -3.62 9.61
N TRP A 57 0.91 -3.76 10.21
CA TRP A 57 -0.38 -3.74 9.52
C TRP A 57 -0.74 -2.38 8.89
N ALA A 58 -0.05 -1.29 9.25
CA ALA A 58 -0.39 0.06 8.84
C ALA A 58 -0.42 0.26 7.31
N VAL A 59 0.59 -0.25 6.62
CA VAL A 59 0.73 -0.15 5.16
C VAL A 59 -0.39 -0.92 4.44
N PRO A 60 -0.67 -2.21 4.78
CA PRO A 60 -1.85 -2.94 4.31
C PRO A 60 -3.16 -2.16 4.41
N ILE A 61 -3.40 -1.46 5.53
CA ILE A 61 -4.63 -0.66 5.72
C ILE A 61 -4.69 0.51 4.74
N PHE A 62 -3.60 1.21 4.46
CA PHE A 62 -3.59 2.26 3.43
C PHE A 62 -3.98 1.74 2.04
N PHE A 63 -3.53 0.54 1.67
CA PHE A 63 -3.93 -0.09 0.42
C PHE A 63 -5.40 -0.49 0.42
N MET A 64 -5.93 -1.03 1.53
CA MET A 64 -7.34 -1.36 1.66
C MET A 64 -8.24 -0.13 1.58
N ILE A 65 -7.89 0.96 2.26
CA ILE A 65 -8.61 2.25 2.20
C ILE A 65 -8.58 2.80 0.78
N SER A 66 -7.44 2.71 0.12
CA SER A 66 -7.29 3.10 -1.29
C SER A 66 -8.18 2.24 -2.18
N GLY A 67 -8.26 0.93 -1.96
CA GLY A 67 -9.17 0.05 -2.69
C GLY A 67 -10.63 0.42 -2.52
N ALA A 68 -11.08 0.58 -1.27
CA ALA A 68 -12.45 0.98 -0.93
C ALA A 68 -12.86 2.29 -1.60
N ASN A 69 -11.98 3.29 -1.58
CA ASN A 69 -12.26 4.59 -2.14
C ASN A 69 -12.08 4.66 -3.65
N LEU A 70 -11.06 4.02 -4.22
CA LEU A 70 -10.64 4.27 -5.59
C LEU A 70 -11.23 3.29 -6.59
N LEU A 71 -11.48 2.04 -6.23
CA LEU A 71 -11.99 1.06 -7.20
C LEU A 71 -13.42 1.39 -7.69
N ASN A 72 -14.21 2.13 -6.90
CA ASN A 72 -15.53 2.65 -7.31
C ASN A 72 -15.47 4.09 -7.88
N TYR A 73 -14.31 4.60 -8.30
CA TYR A 73 -14.24 6.01 -8.74
C TYR A 73 -15.19 6.36 -9.89
N ARG A 74 -15.52 5.38 -10.75
CA ARG A 74 -16.40 5.56 -11.91
C ARG A 74 -17.82 5.97 -11.54
N GLU A 75 -18.24 5.70 -10.32
CA GLU A 75 -19.55 6.14 -9.81
C GLU A 75 -19.59 7.65 -9.55
N ARG A 76 -18.43 8.30 -9.41
CA ARG A 76 -18.31 9.71 -9.01
C ARG A 76 -17.75 10.63 -10.08
N TYR A 77 -16.86 10.15 -10.94
CA TYR A 77 -16.26 10.96 -12.01
C TYR A 77 -15.59 10.10 -13.10
N ASP A 78 -15.31 10.70 -14.25
CA ASP A 78 -14.67 10.05 -15.39
C ASP A 78 -13.17 9.76 -15.15
N THR A 79 -12.60 8.86 -15.96
CA THR A 79 -11.21 8.41 -15.85
C THR A 79 -10.18 9.53 -16.00
N LYS A 80 -10.41 10.51 -16.89
CA LYS A 80 -9.48 11.63 -17.08
C LYS A 80 -9.45 12.49 -15.82
N THR A 81 -10.61 12.77 -15.24
CA THR A 81 -10.72 13.49 -13.97
C THR A 81 -10.07 12.72 -12.82
N PHE A 82 -10.26 11.39 -12.74
CA PHE A 82 -9.60 10.54 -11.75
C PHE A 82 -8.08 10.66 -11.83
N LEU A 83 -7.49 10.42 -13.01
CA LEU A 83 -6.04 10.42 -13.19
C LEU A 83 -5.44 11.80 -12.90
N LYS A 84 -6.09 12.89 -13.32
CA LYS A 84 -5.62 14.25 -13.00
C LYS A 84 -5.63 14.53 -11.50
N LYS A 85 -6.73 14.21 -10.80
CA LYS A 85 -6.84 14.45 -9.35
C LYS A 85 -5.83 13.62 -8.55
N ARG A 86 -5.68 12.33 -8.89
CA ARG A 86 -4.80 11.41 -8.17
C ARG A 86 -3.33 11.64 -8.52
N GLY A 87 -3.03 11.85 -9.80
CA GLY A 87 -1.70 12.21 -10.27
C GLY A 87 -1.18 13.47 -9.59
N ALA A 88 -1.97 14.55 -9.54
CA ALA A 88 -1.55 15.78 -8.85
C ALA A 88 -1.29 15.57 -7.36
N ARG A 89 -2.11 14.77 -6.67
CA ARG A 89 -1.94 14.51 -5.23
C ARG A 89 -0.76 13.62 -4.88
N VAL A 90 -0.22 12.85 -5.83
CA VAL A 90 0.90 11.92 -5.59
C VAL A 90 2.18 12.39 -6.25
N LEU A 91 2.14 12.72 -7.55
CA LEU A 91 3.32 13.10 -8.33
C LEU A 91 3.89 14.44 -7.88
N VAL A 92 3.05 15.42 -7.53
CA VAL A 92 3.55 16.73 -7.09
C VAL A 92 4.31 16.60 -5.77
N PRO A 93 3.75 16.01 -4.70
CA PRO A 93 4.53 15.77 -3.48
C PRO A 93 5.78 14.92 -3.74
N PHE A 94 5.67 13.84 -4.52
CA PHE A 94 6.81 12.98 -4.81
C PHE A 94 7.98 13.74 -5.44
N LEU A 95 7.73 14.52 -6.51
CA LEU A 95 8.78 15.27 -7.21
C LEU A 95 9.34 16.40 -6.34
N VAL A 96 8.47 17.15 -5.65
CA VAL A 96 8.91 18.25 -4.76
C VAL A 96 9.80 17.71 -3.65
N TRP A 97 9.36 16.66 -2.96
CA TRP A 97 10.14 16.06 -1.88
C TRP A 97 11.39 15.35 -2.37
N SER A 98 11.38 14.77 -3.57
CA SER A 98 12.58 14.19 -4.19
C SER A 98 13.65 15.26 -4.43
N ILE A 99 13.27 16.43 -4.95
CA ILE A 99 14.21 17.54 -5.16
C ILE A 99 14.75 18.05 -3.82
N ILE A 100 13.87 18.23 -2.81
CA ILE A 100 14.28 18.69 -1.48
C ILE A 100 15.27 17.73 -0.83
N TRP A 101 14.98 16.42 -0.84
CA TRP A 101 15.86 15.42 -0.26
C TRP A 101 17.15 15.25 -1.05
N TYR A 102 17.09 15.29 -2.38
CA TYR A 102 18.30 15.28 -3.21
C TYR A 102 19.22 16.46 -2.87
N ALA A 103 18.65 17.66 -2.70
CA ALA A 103 19.40 18.84 -2.27
C ALA A 103 19.96 18.68 -0.86
N TRP A 104 19.15 18.20 0.08
CA TRP A 104 19.59 17.92 1.45
C TRP A 104 20.78 16.95 1.48
N ASN A 105 20.70 15.86 0.73
CA ASN A 105 21.74 14.84 0.65
C ASN A 105 23.08 15.42 0.16
N HIS A 106 23.06 16.33 -0.81
CA HIS A 106 24.29 16.93 -1.36
C HIS A 106 24.82 18.06 -0.48
N PHE A 107 23.95 19.00 -0.10
CA PHE A 107 24.39 20.23 0.57
C PHE A 107 24.53 20.11 2.08
N ILE A 108 23.86 19.14 2.71
CA ILE A 108 23.89 18.93 4.16
C ILE A 108 24.66 17.66 4.53
N LEU A 109 24.39 16.54 3.85
CA LEU A 109 25.07 15.26 4.13
C LEU A 109 26.38 15.08 3.35
N GLY A 110 26.69 15.99 2.41
CA GLY A 110 27.95 15.99 1.66
C GLY A 110 28.08 14.86 0.65
N ILE A 111 26.96 14.28 0.19
CA ILE A 111 26.99 13.29 -0.90
C ILE A 111 27.47 13.99 -2.18
N PRO A 112 28.53 13.50 -2.84
CA PRO A 112 29.06 14.11 -4.07
C PRO A 112 28.10 13.93 -5.26
N ASP A 113 28.39 14.64 -6.36
CA ASP A 113 27.71 14.50 -7.67
C ASP A 113 26.34 15.19 -7.85
N TRP A 114 26.20 16.44 -7.39
CA TRP A 114 25.03 17.29 -7.66
C TRP A 114 24.88 17.55 -9.17
N SER A 115 23.93 16.86 -9.80
CA SER A 115 23.70 16.93 -11.24
C SER A 115 22.26 16.55 -11.59
N LEU A 116 21.77 17.01 -12.75
CA LEU A 116 20.44 16.60 -13.22
C LEU A 116 20.37 15.09 -13.50
N SER A 117 21.46 14.51 -14.05
CA SER A 117 21.57 13.06 -14.22
C SER A 117 21.55 12.31 -12.89
N GLY A 118 22.21 12.84 -11.86
CA GLY A 118 22.18 12.27 -10.51
C GLY A 118 20.78 12.30 -9.91
N LEU A 119 20.03 13.40 -10.09
CA LEU A 119 18.63 13.48 -9.67
C LEU A 119 17.74 12.47 -10.39
N ILE A 120 17.86 12.37 -11.72
CA ILE A 120 17.07 11.42 -12.52
C ILE A 120 17.38 9.98 -12.11
N ASN A 121 18.66 9.62 -12.03
CA ASN A 121 19.08 8.28 -11.59
C ASN A 121 18.61 7.98 -10.16
N GLY A 122 18.72 8.95 -9.26
CA GLY A 122 18.27 8.82 -7.88
C GLY A 122 16.76 8.59 -7.79
N ILE A 123 15.97 9.31 -8.60
CA ILE A 123 14.54 9.10 -8.72
C ILE A 123 14.25 7.74 -9.37
N GLU A 124 14.92 7.33 -10.43
CA GLU A 124 14.61 6.06 -11.10
C GLU A 124 14.93 4.82 -10.25
N GLN A 125 15.96 4.91 -9.40
CA GLN A 125 16.49 3.79 -8.62
C GLN A 125 16.03 3.78 -7.15
N ASP A 126 15.14 4.70 -6.74
CA ASP A 126 14.70 4.85 -5.34
C ASP A 126 15.87 5.09 -4.35
N HIS A 127 16.86 5.88 -4.79
CA HIS A 127 18.06 6.20 -4.00
C HIS A 127 17.99 7.59 -3.34
N ILE A 128 16.89 8.33 -3.49
CA ILE A 128 16.74 9.66 -2.87
C ILE A 128 16.46 9.55 -1.37
N GLN A 129 15.46 8.75 -1.01
CA GLN A 129 15.02 8.56 0.36
C GLN A 129 14.26 7.23 0.44
N PRO A 130 14.79 6.20 1.13
CA PRO A 130 14.17 4.88 1.22
C PRO A 130 12.67 4.86 1.55
N VAL A 131 12.16 5.80 2.35
CA VAL A 131 10.73 5.89 2.68
C VAL A 131 9.85 6.15 1.45
N PHE A 132 10.43 6.63 0.34
CA PHE A 132 9.70 6.92 -0.90
C PHE A 132 9.29 5.70 -1.70
N TRP A 133 9.74 4.49 -1.33
CA TRP A 133 9.31 3.22 -1.93
C TRP A 133 7.78 3.16 -2.14
N PHE A 134 7.00 3.74 -1.21
CA PHE A 134 5.54 3.79 -1.30
C PHE A 134 5.02 4.56 -2.53
N PHE A 135 5.72 5.62 -2.97
CA PHE A 135 5.37 6.36 -4.19
C PHE A 135 5.58 5.49 -5.43
N TYR A 136 6.72 4.80 -5.52
CA TYR A 136 7.02 3.84 -6.60
C TYR A 136 6.01 2.71 -6.68
N TYR A 137 5.42 2.35 -5.53
CA TYR A 137 4.36 1.36 -5.48
C TYR A 137 3.01 1.93 -5.92
N ILE A 138 2.58 3.07 -5.37
CA ILE A 138 1.21 3.57 -5.54
C ILE A 138 0.98 4.23 -6.91
N ILE A 139 2.01 4.84 -7.52
CA ILE A 139 1.89 5.51 -8.82
C ILE A 139 1.49 4.51 -9.92
N PRO A 140 2.20 3.38 -10.14
CA PRO A 140 1.78 2.36 -11.11
C PRO A 140 0.39 1.80 -10.80
N VAL A 141 0.05 1.60 -9.52
CA VAL A 141 -1.29 1.14 -9.13
C VAL A 141 -2.36 2.16 -9.56
N TYR A 142 -2.13 3.46 -9.38
CA TYR A 142 -3.07 4.50 -9.81
C TYR A 142 -3.18 4.62 -11.33
N ILE A 143 -2.11 4.33 -12.06
CA ILE A 143 -2.16 4.19 -13.53
C ILE A 143 -2.97 2.96 -13.92
N ALA A 144 -2.85 1.85 -13.18
CA ALA A 144 -3.58 0.61 -13.42
C ALA A 144 -5.05 0.66 -12.94
N MET A 145 -5.39 1.57 -12.02
CA MET A 145 -6.72 1.67 -11.39
C MET A 145 -7.89 1.68 -12.37
N PRO A 146 -7.85 2.38 -13.53
CA PRO A 146 -8.91 2.29 -14.53
C PRO A 146 -9.18 0.85 -14.98
N PHE A 147 -8.16 0.04 -15.21
CA PHE A 147 -8.35 -1.36 -15.59
C PHE A 147 -8.90 -2.19 -14.42
N LEU A 148 -8.33 -2.01 -13.22
CA LEU A 148 -8.71 -2.76 -12.02
C LEU A 148 -10.16 -2.51 -11.60
N SER A 149 -10.61 -1.26 -11.72
CA SER A 149 -11.98 -0.84 -11.35
C SER A 149 -13.07 -1.39 -12.27
N ILE A 150 -12.73 -1.98 -13.43
CA ILE A 150 -13.71 -2.72 -14.26
C ILE A 150 -14.06 -4.06 -13.58
N LEU A 151 -13.07 -4.65 -12.89
CA LEU A 151 -13.23 -5.93 -12.19
C LEU A 151 -13.95 -5.74 -10.84
N ALA A 152 -13.75 -4.59 -10.20
CA ALA A 152 -14.31 -4.27 -8.89
C ALA A 152 -15.74 -3.72 -8.98
N THR A 153 -16.69 -4.55 -9.42
CA THR A 153 -18.12 -4.23 -9.42
C THR A 153 -18.90 -5.27 -8.63
N LYS A 154 -20.10 -4.90 -8.13
CA LYS A 154 -20.97 -5.84 -7.39
C LYS A 154 -21.38 -7.05 -8.23
N GLU A 155 -21.54 -6.86 -9.54
CA GLU A 155 -21.83 -7.93 -10.50
C GLU A 155 -20.65 -8.91 -10.63
N ASN A 156 -19.43 -8.39 -10.60
CA ASN A 156 -18.18 -9.17 -10.69
C ASN A 156 -17.71 -9.73 -9.34
N LYS A 157 -18.59 -9.86 -8.35
CA LYS A 157 -18.24 -10.31 -6.98
C LYS A 157 -17.37 -11.57 -6.96
N LYS A 158 -17.73 -12.60 -7.73
CA LYS A 158 -16.98 -13.86 -7.78
C LYS A 158 -15.57 -13.70 -8.37
N VAL A 159 -15.40 -12.79 -9.32
CA VAL A 159 -14.09 -12.46 -9.89
C VAL A 159 -13.23 -11.76 -8.84
N VAL A 160 -13.80 -10.84 -8.08
CA VAL A 160 -13.11 -10.18 -6.96
C VAL A 160 -12.73 -11.19 -5.87
N GLU A 161 -13.63 -12.09 -5.50
CA GLU A 161 -13.34 -13.18 -4.54
C GLU A 161 -12.21 -14.07 -5.03
N TYR A 162 -12.18 -14.39 -6.34
CA TYR A 162 -11.10 -15.15 -6.96
C TYR A 162 -9.76 -14.39 -6.89
N ILE A 163 -9.73 -13.08 -7.19
CA ILE A 163 -8.52 -12.26 -7.07
C ILE A 163 -8.01 -12.24 -5.62
N ILE A 164 -8.90 -12.09 -4.64
CA ILE A 164 -8.55 -12.11 -3.22
C ILE A 164 -8.00 -13.48 -2.82
N LEU A 165 -8.64 -14.57 -3.27
CA LEU A 165 -8.18 -15.92 -3.00
C LEU A 165 -6.79 -16.16 -3.57
N LEU A 166 -6.56 -15.74 -4.82
CA LEU A 166 -5.25 -15.78 -5.45
C LEU A 166 -4.24 -15.00 -4.60
N TYR A 167 -4.51 -13.75 -4.25
CA TYR A 167 -3.62 -12.96 -3.40
C TYR A 167 -3.24 -13.66 -2.08
N ILE A 168 -4.21 -14.25 -1.38
CA ILE A 168 -3.96 -15.02 -0.14
C ILE A 168 -3.06 -16.23 -0.42
N ILE A 169 -3.31 -16.97 -1.49
CA ILE A 169 -2.48 -18.13 -1.86
C ILE A 169 -1.06 -17.69 -2.25
N GLY A 170 -0.92 -16.73 -3.15
CA GLY A 170 0.36 -16.28 -3.67
C GLY A 170 1.21 -15.59 -2.61
N THR A 171 0.67 -14.54 -2.00
CA THR A 171 1.41 -13.74 -1.02
C THR A 171 1.38 -14.35 0.37
N GLY A 172 0.21 -14.81 0.84
CA GLY A 172 0.05 -15.31 2.20
C GLY A 172 0.59 -16.71 2.43
N ILE A 173 0.42 -17.64 1.48
CA ILE A 173 0.83 -19.04 1.66
C ILE A 173 2.16 -19.33 0.96
N ILE A 174 2.26 -19.03 -0.33
CA ILE A 174 3.42 -19.42 -1.14
C ILE A 174 4.65 -18.60 -0.77
N ASN A 175 4.59 -17.26 -0.82
CA ASN A 175 5.75 -16.41 -0.49
C ASN A 175 6.21 -16.63 0.96
N TYR A 176 5.27 -16.67 1.90
CA TYR A 176 5.58 -16.94 3.31
C TYR A 176 6.21 -18.33 3.50
N GLY A 177 5.63 -19.37 2.89
CA GLY A 177 6.17 -20.73 2.97
C GLY A 177 7.58 -20.86 2.39
N TYR A 178 7.88 -20.17 1.28
CA TYR A 178 9.23 -20.12 0.72
C TYR A 178 10.23 -19.43 1.66
N SER A 179 9.82 -18.30 2.25
CA SER A 179 10.61 -17.59 3.24
C SER A 179 10.89 -18.45 4.48
N LEU A 180 9.87 -19.10 5.03
CA LEU A 180 9.99 -19.97 6.20
C LEU A 180 10.90 -21.17 5.96
N LEU A 181 10.79 -21.79 4.78
CA LEU A 181 11.62 -22.93 4.38
C LEU A 181 13.00 -22.52 3.86
N HIS A 182 13.34 -21.22 3.89
CA HIS A 182 14.59 -20.67 3.38
C HIS A 182 14.89 -21.11 1.93
N ARG A 183 13.85 -21.27 1.12
CA ARG A 183 13.98 -21.68 -0.28
C ARG A 183 14.19 -20.45 -1.16
N PRO A 184 15.14 -20.48 -2.10
CA PRO A 184 15.26 -19.40 -3.06
C PRO A 184 13.98 -19.31 -3.90
N PHE A 185 13.60 -18.08 -4.25
CA PHE A 185 12.50 -17.86 -5.17
C PHE A 185 12.82 -18.53 -6.51
N SER A 186 12.00 -19.53 -6.89
CA SER A 186 12.13 -20.20 -8.17
C SER A 186 11.59 -19.31 -9.30
N GLN A 187 11.93 -19.62 -10.55
CA GLN A 187 11.34 -18.93 -11.71
C GLN A 187 9.81 -18.95 -11.69
N LEU A 188 9.20 -20.00 -11.14
CA LEU A 188 7.75 -20.07 -10.99
C LEU A 188 7.23 -18.95 -10.07
N ILE A 189 7.88 -18.72 -8.93
CA ILE A 189 7.47 -17.69 -7.97
C ILE A 189 7.77 -16.28 -8.50
N SER A 190 8.93 -16.08 -9.10
CA SER A 190 9.33 -14.78 -9.65
C SER A 190 8.45 -14.33 -10.82
N ASN A 191 7.77 -15.27 -11.51
CA ASN A 191 6.84 -15.00 -12.61
C ASN A 191 5.37 -15.16 -12.21
N ILE A 192 5.07 -15.24 -10.91
CA ILE A 192 3.70 -15.30 -10.44
C ILE A 192 2.94 -14.05 -10.95
N PRO A 193 1.77 -14.23 -11.59
CA PRO A 193 0.98 -13.12 -12.15
C PRO A 193 0.72 -11.99 -11.15
N LEU A 194 0.59 -10.77 -11.66
CA LEU A 194 0.36 -9.55 -10.88
C LEU A 194 -0.82 -9.66 -9.87
N ALA A 195 -1.85 -10.45 -10.19
CA ALA A 195 -2.99 -10.69 -9.30
C ALA A 195 -2.64 -11.48 -8.02
N LEU A 196 -1.58 -12.28 -8.08
CA LEU A 196 -1.01 -13.06 -6.99
C LEU A 196 0.15 -12.31 -6.29
N SER A 197 0.65 -11.22 -6.88
CA SER A 197 1.76 -10.44 -6.36
C SER A 197 1.35 -9.50 -5.21
N MET A 198 2.37 -9.00 -4.50
CA MET A 198 2.35 -8.60 -3.10
C MET A 198 1.35 -7.50 -2.69
N GLY A 199 0.63 -6.85 -3.61
CA GLY A 199 -0.39 -5.94 -3.12
C GLY A 199 -1.46 -5.39 -4.05
N MET A 200 -1.70 -5.91 -5.25
CA MET A 200 -2.95 -5.53 -5.94
C MET A 200 -4.18 -6.14 -5.25
N GLY A 201 -4.08 -7.40 -4.82
CA GLY A 201 -5.18 -8.13 -4.19
C GLY A 201 -5.70 -7.46 -2.93
N ILE A 202 -4.83 -6.79 -2.16
CA ILE A 202 -5.25 -6.12 -0.93
C ILE A 202 -6.13 -4.87 -1.17
N PHE A 203 -6.00 -4.19 -2.33
CA PHE A 203 -6.97 -3.16 -2.71
C PHE A 203 -8.36 -3.78 -2.92
N PHE A 204 -8.42 -4.95 -3.56
CA PHE A 204 -9.67 -5.68 -3.74
C PHE A 204 -10.24 -6.17 -2.40
N VAL A 205 -9.41 -6.58 -1.44
CA VAL A 205 -9.86 -6.90 -0.07
C VAL A 205 -10.56 -5.69 0.56
N GLY A 206 -9.91 -4.51 0.53
CA GLY A 206 -10.50 -3.28 1.07
C GLY A 206 -11.82 -2.90 0.41
N TRP A 207 -11.87 -2.98 -0.92
CA TRP A 207 -13.10 -2.76 -1.67
C TRP A 207 -14.20 -3.77 -1.33
N TYR A 208 -13.87 -5.05 -1.20
CA TYR A 208 -14.82 -6.11 -0.88
C TYR A 208 -15.42 -5.92 0.51
N LEU A 209 -14.59 -5.65 1.53
CA LEU A 209 -15.06 -5.41 2.89
C LEU A 209 -15.91 -4.14 3.00
N HIS A 210 -15.63 -3.13 2.18
CA HIS A 210 -16.44 -1.91 2.12
C HIS A 210 -17.83 -2.14 1.51
N ASN A 211 -17.91 -2.94 0.44
CA ASN A 211 -19.14 -3.11 -0.34
C ASN A 211 -20.04 -4.24 0.13
N PHE A 212 -19.49 -5.23 0.87
CA PHE A 212 -20.23 -6.41 1.32
C PHE A 212 -20.19 -6.53 2.85
N LYS A 213 -21.37 -6.70 3.45
CA LYS A 213 -21.47 -7.03 4.88
C LYS A 213 -20.94 -8.44 5.11
N GLN A 214 -20.07 -8.57 6.10
CA GLN A 214 -19.54 -9.87 6.51
C GLN A 214 -20.52 -10.57 7.45
N THR A 215 -20.62 -11.88 7.32
CA THR A 215 -21.38 -12.71 8.26
C THR A 215 -20.68 -12.77 9.62
N GLU A 216 -21.42 -13.00 10.69
CA GLU A 216 -20.86 -13.17 12.05
C GLU A 216 -19.77 -14.24 12.10
N ARG A 217 -19.94 -15.35 11.37
CA ARG A 217 -18.94 -16.41 11.27
C ARG A 217 -17.64 -15.91 10.63
N GLN A 218 -17.72 -15.15 9.54
CA GLN A 218 -16.53 -14.59 8.87
C GLN A 218 -15.78 -13.61 9.78
N ARG A 219 -16.51 -12.79 10.55
CA ARG A 219 -15.90 -11.87 11.52
C ARG A 219 -15.09 -12.63 12.59
N HIS A 220 -15.66 -13.69 13.16
CA HIS A 220 -14.93 -14.52 14.14
C HIS A 220 -13.69 -15.18 13.54
N TRP A 221 -13.76 -15.66 12.28
CA TRP A 221 -12.57 -16.18 11.60
C TRP A 221 -11.49 -15.12 11.42
N VAL A 222 -11.86 -13.92 10.98
CA VAL A 222 -10.91 -12.81 10.83
C VAL A 222 -10.27 -12.48 12.17
N TYR A 223 -11.05 -12.34 13.24
CA TYR A 223 -10.52 -12.04 14.58
C TYR A 223 -9.59 -13.14 15.11
N GLY A 224 -9.96 -14.41 14.91
CA GLY A 224 -9.12 -15.55 15.30
C GLY A 224 -7.80 -15.60 14.53
N LEU A 225 -7.85 -15.39 13.21
CA LEU A 225 -6.65 -15.34 12.37
C LEU A 225 -5.75 -14.15 12.73
N SER A 226 -6.33 -12.99 13.03
CA SER A 226 -5.57 -11.81 13.47
C SER A 226 -4.81 -12.09 14.77
N PHE A 227 -5.41 -12.81 15.72
CA PHE A 227 -4.73 -13.18 16.96
C PHE A 227 -3.58 -14.17 16.73
N LEU A 228 -3.72 -15.10 15.77
CA LEU A 228 -2.68 -16.06 15.40
C LEU A 228 -1.55 -15.46 14.55
N SER A 229 -1.76 -14.27 13.98
CA SER A 229 -0.78 -13.61 13.10
C SER A 229 0.22 -12.71 13.81
N VAL A 230 0.06 -12.49 15.12
CA VAL A 230 0.98 -11.76 16.01
C VAL A 230 1.88 -12.76 16.72
#